data_AF-A0A098F313-F1
#
_entry.id   AF-A0A098F313-F1
#
_cell.length_a   1.000
_cell.length_b   1.000
_cell.length_c   1.000
_cell.angle_alpha   90.00
_cell.angle_beta   90.00
_cell.angle_gamma   90.00
#
_symmetry.space_group_name_H-M   'P 1'
#
loop_
_entity.id
_entity.type
_entity.pdbx_description
1 polymer ?
#
loop_
_entity_poly.entity_id
_entity_poly.type
_entity_poly.pdbx_seq_one_letter_code
_entity_poly.pdbx_strand_id
1 'polypeptide(L)'
;MCVSNNVLEIQTNKLSDEIRLNTIFTPVAFVYHNGQRVNLGASFLHQAGFIKRVVLQDTEGNVYEVDPTENGLRFAKGEISYRDYQLLEKKENRKAITLFTGAIGFLFLIGWAFLQLVG
;
A
#
# COMPACT_ATOMS: atom_id res chain seq x y z
N MET A 1 -0.58 -0.78 21.87
CA MET A 1 0.23 -1.96 21.52
C MET A 1 1.07 -1.59 20.31
N CYS A 2 2.38 -1.48 20.46
CA CYS A 2 3.28 -1.21 19.34
C CYS A 2 3.44 -2.52 18.56
N VAL A 3 2.71 -2.66 17.46
CA VAL A 3 2.96 -3.71 16.47
C VAL A 3 4.38 -3.48 15.96
N SER A 4 5.25 -4.48 16.02
CA SER A 4 6.62 -4.30 15.54
C SER A 4 6.56 -3.96 14.04
N ASN A 5 7.16 -2.83 13.65
CA ASN A 5 7.22 -2.40 12.25
C ASN A 5 7.85 -3.47 11.34
N ASN A 6 8.60 -4.40 11.93
CA ASN A 6 9.25 -5.52 11.25
C ASN A 6 8.24 -6.43 10.52
N VAL A 7 7.04 -6.66 11.07
CA VAL A 7 6.05 -7.54 10.42
C VAL A 7 5.48 -6.90 9.15
N LEU A 8 5.16 -5.61 9.21
CA LEU A 8 4.66 -4.87 8.04
C LEU A 8 5.76 -4.74 6.98
N GLU A 9 6.99 -4.49 7.40
CA GLU A 9 8.15 -4.41 6.51
C GLU A 9 8.46 -5.73 5.80
N ILE A 10 8.44 -6.84 6.52
CA ILE A 10 8.60 -8.17 5.92
C ILE A 10 7.48 -8.43 4.91
N GLN A 11 6.24 -8.09 5.23
CA GLN A 11 5.09 -8.32 4.36
C GLN A 11 5.17 -7.50 3.07
N THR A 12 5.45 -6.20 3.15
CA THR A 12 5.54 -5.35 1.95
C THR A 12 6.76 -5.69 1.11
N ASN A 13 7.88 -6.07 1.72
CA ASN A 13 9.04 -6.54 0.98
C ASN A 13 8.72 -7.82 0.20
N LYS A 14 8.06 -8.80 0.84
CA LYS A 14 7.64 -10.04 0.17
C LYS A 14 6.69 -9.76 -1.01
N LEU A 15 5.68 -8.91 -0.82
CA LEU A 15 4.76 -8.53 -1.90
C LEU A 15 5.44 -7.74 -3.01
N SER A 16 6.40 -6.87 -2.67
CA SER A 16 7.21 -6.15 -3.65
C SER A 16 8.04 -7.10 -4.51
N ASP A 17 8.63 -8.14 -3.89
CA ASP A 17 9.34 -9.19 -4.61
C ASP A 17 8.39 -10.02 -5.48
N GLU A 18 7.19 -10.38 -4.99
CA GLU A 18 6.18 -11.08 -5.79
C GLU A 18 5.75 -10.25 -7.01
N ILE A 19 5.55 -8.94 -6.84
CA ILE A 19 5.28 -8.01 -7.94
C ILE A 19 6.44 -8.04 -8.94
N ARG A 20 7.69 -7.92 -8.48
CA ARG A 20 8.86 -7.92 -9.36
C ARG A 20 9.01 -9.23 -10.14
N LEU A 21 8.71 -10.37 -9.51
CA LEU A 21 8.89 -11.69 -10.10
C LEU A 21 7.77 -12.08 -11.07
N ASN A 22 6.56 -11.57 -10.88
CA ASN A 22 5.38 -11.98 -11.64
C ASN A 22 4.83 -10.89 -12.56
N THR A 23 5.53 -9.77 -12.71
CA THR A 23 5.03 -8.67 -13.52
C THR A 23 5.27 -8.87 -15.01
N ILE A 24 4.31 -8.39 -15.82
CA ILE A 24 4.45 -8.26 -17.28
C ILE A 24 5.18 -6.96 -17.69
N PHE A 25 5.44 -6.07 -16.73
CA PHE A 25 6.09 -4.77 -16.93
C PHE A 25 7.57 -4.84 -16.56
N THR A 26 8.36 -3.86 -17.00
CA THR A 26 9.77 -3.73 -16.60
C THR A 26 9.86 -3.03 -15.25
N PRO A 27 10.39 -3.67 -14.19
CA PRO A 27 10.60 -3.01 -12.90
C PRO A 27 11.75 -2.00 -13.02
N VAL A 28 11.50 -0.72 -12.73
CA VAL A 28 12.49 0.36 -12.94
C VAL A 28 12.96 1.02 -11.66
N ALA A 29 12.13 1.07 -10.61
CA ALA A 29 12.54 1.64 -9.33
C ALA A 29 11.69 1.11 -8.15
N PHE A 30 12.19 1.30 -6.93
CA PHE A 30 11.38 1.27 -5.71
C PHE A 30 11.31 2.67 -5.10
N VAL A 31 10.17 2.99 -4.50
CA VAL A 31 9.98 4.18 -3.68
C VAL A 31 9.77 3.72 -2.24
N TYR A 32 10.62 4.20 -1.34
CA TYR A 32 10.55 3.89 0.08
C TYR A 32 9.70 4.92 0.83
N HIS A 33 9.26 4.57 2.04
CA HIS A 33 8.44 5.46 2.87
C HIS A 33 9.12 6.78 3.26
N ASN A 34 10.45 6.81 3.28
CA ASN A 34 11.25 8.02 3.48
C ASN A 34 11.28 8.94 2.23
N GLY A 35 10.58 8.58 1.15
CA GLY A 35 10.54 9.32 -0.11
C GLY A 35 11.73 9.03 -1.03
N GLN A 36 12.68 8.19 -0.61
CA GLN A 36 13.82 7.83 -1.42
C GLN A 36 13.38 6.92 -2.57
N ARG A 37 13.78 7.28 -3.79
CA ARG A 37 13.59 6.46 -4.99
C ARG A 37 14.91 5.80 -5.35
N VAL A 38 14.90 4.47 -5.48
CA VAL A 38 16.07 3.67 -5.84
C VAL A 38 15.79 3.00 -7.19
N ASN A 39 16.55 3.38 -8.21
CA ASN A 39 16.41 2.80 -9.55
C ASN A 39 17.06 1.41 -9.60
N LEU A 40 16.38 0.46 -10.23
CA LEU A 40 16.88 -0.88 -10.52
C LEU A 40 17.81 -0.80 -11.74
N GLY A 41 19.12 -0.61 -11.50
CA GLY A 41 20.07 -0.33 -12.58
C GLY A 41 21.47 -0.94 -12.40
N ALA A 42 22.23 -0.54 -11.36
CA ALA A 42 23.67 -0.92 -11.30
C ALA A 42 24.14 -1.45 -9.94
N SER A 43 23.35 -1.33 -8.88
CA SER A 43 23.72 -1.84 -7.56
C SER A 43 22.48 -1.84 -6.69
N PHE A 44 21.74 -2.95 -6.75
CA PHE A 44 20.63 -3.21 -5.85
C PHE A 44 21.20 -3.51 -4.45
N LEU A 45 21.68 -2.48 -3.76
CA LEU A 45 21.88 -2.57 -2.33
C LEU A 45 20.49 -2.65 -1.72
N HIS A 46 20.15 -3.83 -1.20
CA HIS A 46 18.94 -4.09 -0.43
C HIS A 46 18.92 -3.09 0.74
N GLN A 47 18.35 -1.92 0.50
CA GLN A 47 18.28 -0.89 1.52
C GLN A 47 17.20 -1.35 2.49
N ALA A 48 17.60 -1.63 3.73
CA ALA A 48 16.68 -1.89 4.83
C ALA A 48 15.74 -0.67 4.94
N GLY A 49 14.45 -0.90 4.77
CA GLY A 49 13.49 0.16 4.60
C GLY A 49 12.15 -0.34 4.10
N PHE A 50 11.11 0.28 4.61
CA PHE A 50 9.73 -0.02 4.23
C PHE A 50 9.44 0.47 2.81
N ILE A 51 9.34 -0.48 1.86
CA ILE A 51 8.97 -0.19 0.47
C ILE A 51 7.54 0.34 0.45
N LYS A 52 7.37 1.56 -0.04
CA LYS A 52 6.07 2.20 -0.21
C LYS A 52 5.44 1.82 -1.54
N ARG A 53 6.23 1.87 -2.62
CA ARG A 53 5.77 1.60 -3.99
C ARG A 53 6.82 0.90 -4.83
N VAL A 54 6.34 0.10 -5.77
CA VAL A 54 7.10 -0.46 -6.88
C VAL A 54 6.80 0.36 -8.12
N VAL A 55 7.84 0.78 -8.84
CA VAL A 55 7.72 1.53 -10.09
C VAL A 55 7.93 0.58 -11.25
N LEU A 56 6.92 0.46 -12.09
CA LEU A 56 6.86 -0.41 -13.25
C LEU A 56 6.77 0.43 -14.52
N GLN A 57 7.39 -0.02 -15.60
CA GLN A 57 7.35 0.63 -16.90
C GLN A 57 6.84 -0.36 -17.96
N ASP A 58 5.91 0.08 -18.80
CA ASP A 58 5.44 -0.72 -19.93
C ASP A 58 6.35 -0.59 -21.18
N THR A 59 6.01 -1.32 -22.23
CA THR A 59 6.76 -1.30 -23.50
C THR A 59 6.58 0.01 -24.28
N GLU A 60 5.56 0.80 -23.97
CA GLU A 60 5.29 2.11 -24.56
C GLU A 60 6.03 3.24 -23.82
N GLY A 61 6.64 2.92 -22.67
CA GLY A 61 7.39 3.84 -21.83
C GLY A 61 6.56 4.50 -20.73
N ASN A 62 5.27 4.15 -20.58
CA ASN A 62 4.44 4.64 -19.49
C ASN A 62 4.92 4.07 -18.16
N VAL A 63 4.90 4.91 -17.12
CA VAL A 63 5.39 4.57 -15.79
C VAL A 63 4.23 4.50 -14.81
N TYR A 64 4.15 3.40 -14.08
CA TYR A 64 3.13 3.12 -13.08
C TYR A 64 3.77 2.95 -11.71
N GLU A 65 3.26 3.69 -10.73
CA GLU A 65 3.59 3.45 -9.33
C GLU A 65 2.50 2.58 -8.71
N VAL A 66 2.92 1.48 -8.11
CA VAL A 66 2.04 0.42 -7.61
C VAL A 66 2.40 0.11 -6.18
N ASP A 67 1.41 0.10 -5.29
CA ASP A 67 1.63 -0.24 -3.89
C ASP A 67 1.79 -1.78 -3.75
N PRO A 68 2.65 -2.27 -2.84
CA PRO A 68 2.89 -3.70 -2.61
C PRO A 68 1.71 -4.36 -1.87
N THR A 69 0.59 -4.43 -2.57
CA THR A 69 -0.71 -4.96 -2.13
C THR A 69 -1.17 -6.04 -3.10
N GLU A 70 -2.17 -6.82 -2.70
CA GLU A 70 -2.74 -7.86 -3.58
C GLU A 70 -3.30 -7.26 -4.88
N ASN A 71 -4.00 -6.13 -4.81
CA ASN A 71 -4.48 -5.43 -6.01
C ASN A 71 -3.32 -4.93 -6.87
N GLY A 72 -2.23 -4.46 -6.25
CA GLY A 72 -1.00 -4.10 -6.96
C GLY A 72 -0.35 -5.27 -7.69
N LEU A 73 -0.32 -6.45 -7.07
CA LEU A 73 0.15 -7.69 -7.70
C LEU A 73 -0.72 -8.09 -8.89
N ARG A 74 -2.05 -8.01 -8.75
CA ARG A 74 -2.98 -8.32 -9.84
C ARG A 74 -2.80 -7.37 -11.03
N PHE A 75 -2.60 -6.08 -10.76
CA PHE A 75 -2.26 -5.12 -11.81
C PHE A 75 -0.92 -5.47 -12.46
N ALA A 76 0.11 -5.74 -11.66
CA ALA A 76 1.44 -6.05 -12.15
C ALA A 76 1.46 -7.30 -13.06
N LYS A 77 0.62 -8.29 -12.77
CA LYS A 77 0.39 -9.50 -13.58
C LYS A 77 -0.44 -9.26 -14.85
N GLY A 78 -1.05 -8.08 -15.00
CA GLY A 78 -1.97 -7.77 -16.09
C GLY A 78 -3.39 -8.33 -15.92
N GLU A 79 -3.76 -8.80 -14.72
CA GLU A 79 -5.10 -9.33 -14.45
C GLU A 79 -6.17 -8.23 -14.37
N ILE A 80 -5.76 -7.01 -14.03
CA ILE A 80 -6.63 -5.83 -13.95
C ILE A 80 -5.97 -4.64 -14.64
N SER A 81 -6.77 -3.69 -15.14
CA SER A 81 -6.24 -2.46 -15.73
C SER A 81 -5.75 -1.49 -14.64
N TYR A 82 -4.90 -0.54 -15.01
CA TYR A 82 -4.45 0.50 -14.08
C TYR A 82 -5.61 1.34 -13.53
N ARG A 83 -6.65 1.56 -14.35
CA ARG A 83 -7.86 2.28 -13.92
C ARG A 83 -8.63 1.50 -12.87
N ASP A 84 -8.76 0.19 -13.03
CA ASP A 84 -9.44 -0.68 -12.06
C ASP A 84 -8.65 -0.74 -10.75
N TYR A 85 -7.32 -0.83 -10.83
CA TYR A 85 -6.43 -0.73 -9.68
C TYR A 85 -6.69 0.56 -8.87
N GLN A 86 -6.70 1.73 -9.54
CA GLN A 86 -6.97 3.01 -8.87
C GLN A 86 -8.36 3.08 -8.23
N LEU A 87 -9.37 2.45 -8.83
CA LEU A 87 -10.72 2.40 -8.27
C LEU A 87 -10.78 1.52 -7.01
N LEU A 88 -10.08 0.38 -7.01
CA LEU A 88 -9.99 -0.51 -5.87
C LEU A 88 -9.26 0.15 -4.69
N GLU A 89 -8.14 0.83 -4.95
CA GLU A 89 -7.36 1.55 -3.94
C GLU A 89 -8.22 2.64 -3.26
N LYS A 90 -8.94 3.44 -4.05
CA LYS A 90 -9.88 4.46 -3.52
C LYS A 90 -11.00 3.85 -2.69
N LYS A 91 -11.53 2.69 -3.10
CA LYS A 91 -12.61 2.00 -2.40
C LYS A 91 -12.17 1.48 -1.04
N GLU A 92 -10.97 0.91 -0.94
CA GLU A 92 -10.38 0.47 0.33
C GLU A 92 -10.18 1.65 1.29
N ASN A 93 -9.62 2.75 0.80
CA ASN A 93 -9.45 3.97 1.59
C ASN A 93 -10.79 4.50 2.12
N ARG A 94 -11.82 4.56 1.26
CA ARG A 94 -13.15 5.03 1.68
C ARG A 94 -13.78 4.10 2.73
N LYS A 95 -13.63 2.78 2.59
CA LYS A 95 -14.14 1.82 3.58
C LYS A 95 -13.47 2.00 4.93
N ALA A 96 -12.14 2.13 4.96
CA ALA A 96 -11.39 2.35 6.18
C ALA A 96 -11.86 3.63 6.89
N ILE A 97 -11.95 4.75 6.17
CA ILE A 97 -12.44 6.03 6.71
C ILE A 97 -13.85 5.87 7.29
N THR A 98 -14.77 5.26 6.54
CA THR A 98 -16.17 5.06 7.00
C THR A 98 -16.22 4.27 8.30
N LEU A 99 -15.42 3.21 8.42
CA LEU A 99 -15.38 2.36 9.60
C LEU A 99 -14.79 3.11 10.81
N PHE A 100 -13.71 3.87 10.62
CA PHE A 100 -13.14 4.70 11.67
C PHE A 100 -14.09 5.79 12.14
N THR A 101 -14.72 6.53 11.22
CA THR A 101 -15.68 7.58 11.58
C THR A 101 -16.88 7.00 12.31
N GLY A 102 -17.40 5.84 11.89
CA GLY A 102 -18.47 5.14 12.59
C GLY A 102 -18.08 4.71 14.00
N ALA A 103 -16.88 4.13 14.17
CA ALA A 103 -16.38 3.72 15.48
C ALA A 103 -16.18 4.91 16.43
N ILE A 104 -15.61 6.01 15.94
CA ILE A 104 -15.42 7.24 16.71
C ILE A 104 -16.77 7.81 17.15
N GLY A 105 -17.74 7.91 16.24
CA GLY A 105 -19.08 8.39 16.57
C GLY A 105 -19.76 7.52 17.62
N PHE A 106 -19.64 6.20 17.51
CA PHE A 106 -20.20 5.27 18.49
C PHE A 106 -19.56 5.42 19.87
N LEU A 107 -18.23 5.57 19.95
CA LEU A 107 -17.53 5.83 21.20
C LEU A 107 -17.93 7.16 21.83
N PHE A 108 -18.12 8.22 21.03
CA PHE A 108 -18.63 9.49 21.52
C PHE A 108 -20.05 9.37 22.08
N LEU A 109 -20.94 8.63 21.41
CA LEU A 109 -22.29 8.40 21.91
C LEU A 109 -22.29 7.63 23.24
N ILE A 110 -21.47 6.59 23.37
CA ILE A 110 -21.33 5.85 24.63
C ILE A 110 -20.73 6.75 25.73
N GLY A 111 -19.68 7.50 25.42
CA GLY A 111 -19.04 8.40 26.39
C GLY A 111 -20.01 9.48 26.88
N TRP A 112 -20.81 10.04 25.97
CA TRP A 112 -21.84 11.02 26.32
C TRP A 112 -22.96 10.41 27.17
N ALA A 113 -23.46 9.23 26.80
CA ALA A 113 -24.48 8.52 27.58
C ALA A 113 -23.98 8.17 28.99
N PHE A 114 -22.71 7.77 29.12
CA PHE A 114 -22.08 7.47 30.41
C PHE A 114 -21.97 8.73 31.30
N LEU A 115 -21.58 9.86 30.71
CA LEU A 115 -21.53 11.15 31.43
C LEU A 115 -22.91 11.59 31.92
N GLN A 116 -23.98 11.36 31.14
CA GLN A 116 -25.35 11.66 31.58
C GLN A 116 -25.88 10.72 32.66
N LEU A 117 -25.31 9.51 32.79
CA LEU A 117 -25.77 8.51 33.76
C LEU A 117 -25.03 8.62 35.11
N VAL A 118 -23.81 9.16 35.10
CA VAL A 118 -22.97 9.35 36.30
C VAL A 118 -23.00 10.80 36.81
N GLY A 119 -23.42 11.76 35.98
CA GLY A 119 -23.51 13.19 36.31
C GLY A 119 -24.84 13.64 36.88
#